data_AF-A0A9Q3HTN5-F1
#
_entry.id   AF-A0A9Q3HTN5-F1
#
_cell.length_a   1.000
_cell.length_b   1.000
_cell.length_c   1.000
_cell.angle_alpha   90.00
_cell.angle_beta   90.00
_cell.angle_gamma   90.00
#
_symmetry.space_group_name_H-M   'P 1'
#
loop_
_entity.id
_entity.type
_entity.pdbx_description
1 polymer ?
#
loop_
_entity_poly.entity_id
_entity_poly.type
_entity_poly.pdbx_seq_one_letter_code
_entity_poly.pdbx_strand_id
1 'polypeptide(L)'
;MPGYETADWDQLKVDMKRRWGTVSPERRYRLSSITELFTKTQQEGGIRNMTQYRKFIGEYEAIITYLKRYQYIQGDINHNQEILASLSTSVQESIYKEMTKNRAMIQALYGGYILPRLDILKLYIEQDLKAKLHIKQKELSKPKPPERKTRFEDEIWDEVLKQVKELTQKIKNPPQPEPQARNDGQESVEEVLNHLKTIEEAVNSQRRNWNNNKEQRFTEKNQPNRTRNPLTPFSSNYQPYIPAQMAPRPPLKCA
;
A
#
# COMPACT_ATOMS: atom_id res chain seq x y z
N MET A 1 -5.85 48.97 -40.10
CA MET A 1 -5.22 47.64 -39.88
C MET A 1 -5.04 47.08 -41.28
N PRO A 2 -3.86 46.59 -41.66
CA PRO A 2 -3.55 46.32 -43.06
C PRO A 2 -4.56 45.35 -43.70
N GLY A 3 -4.97 44.28 -43.00
CA GLY A 3 -6.01 43.38 -43.52
C GLY A 3 -7.42 44.00 -43.70
N TYR A 4 -7.75 45.08 -42.98
CA TYR A 4 -9.03 45.79 -43.16
C TYR A 4 -9.03 46.67 -44.42
N GLU A 5 -7.88 47.25 -44.73
CA GLU A 5 -7.70 48.14 -45.90
C GLU A 5 -7.59 47.35 -47.21
N THR A 6 -7.04 46.13 -47.15
CA THR A 6 -6.91 45.23 -48.31
C THR A 6 -8.10 44.27 -48.51
N ALA A 7 -9.12 44.35 -47.64
CA ALA A 7 -10.25 43.41 -47.57
C ALA A 7 -9.84 41.92 -47.46
N ASP A 8 -8.64 41.66 -46.93
CA ASP A 8 -8.12 40.32 -46.68
C ASP A 8 -8.51 39.89 -45.26
N TRP A 9 -9.57 39.07 -45.18
CA TRP A 9 -10.14 38.61 -43.92
C TRP A 9 -9.19 37.74 -43.09
N ASP A 10 -8.26 37.02 -43.71
CA ASP A 10 -7.35 36.15 -42.98
C ASP A 10 -6.20 36.95 -42.39
N GLN A 11 -5.66 37.90 -43.14
CA GLN A 11 -4.70 38.87 -42.62
C GLN A 11 -5.32 39.70 -41.49
N LEU A 12 -6.58 40.13 -41.65
CA LEU A 12 -7.30 40.86 -40.60
C LEU A 12 -7.45 40.02 -39.34
N LYS A 13 -7.85 38.74 -39.41
CA LYS A 13 -7.95 37.86 -38.23
C LYS A 13 -6.62 37.72 -37.49
N VAL A 14 -5.50 37.59 -38.20
CA VAL A 14 -4.16 37.51 -37.61
C VAL A 14 -3.80 38.83 -36.93
N ASP A 15 -4.05 39.96 -37.58
CA ASP A 15 -3.83 41.29 -37.02
C ASP A 15 -4.69 41.54 -35.77
N MET A 16 -5.95 41.08 -35.78
CA MET A 16 -6.85 41.16 -34.63
C MET A 16 -6.32 40.34 -33.45
N LYS A 17 -5.95 39.07 -33.68
CA LYS A 17 -5.37 38.20 -32.65
C LYS A 17 -4.04 38.75 -32.12
N ARG A 18 -3.22 39.36 -32.97
CA ARG A 18 -1.94 39.95 -32.58
C ARG A 18 -2.13 41.20 -31.70
N ARG A 19 -3.09 42.06 -32.05
CA ARG A 19 -3.25 43.37 -31.39
C ARG A 19 -4.12 43.33 -30.15
N TRP A 20 -5.15 42.48 -30.14
CA TRP A 20 -6.06 42.33 -28.99
C TRP A 20 -5.89 41.02 -28.24
N GLY A 21 -4.93 40.18 -28.66
CA GLY A 21 -4.82 38.80 -28.18
C GLY A 21 -5.93 37.93 -28.76
N THR A 22 -5.82 36.62 -28.55
CA THR A 22 -6.99 35.76 -28.70
C THR A 22 -8.03 36.24 -27.70
N VAL A 23 -9.26 36.53 -28.13
CA VAL A 23 -10.40 36.65 -27.21
C VAL A 23 -10.34 35.41 -26.33
N SER A 24 -10.15 35.59 -25.01
CA SER A 24 -10.10 34.44 -24.10
C SER A 24 -11.32 33.57 -24.41
N PRO A 25 -11.11 32.30 -24.80
CA PRO A 25 -12.18 31.50 -25.35
C PRO A 25 -13.35 31.50 -24.37
N GLU A 26 -14.51 31.78 -24.95
CA GLU A 26 -15.85 31.55 -24.46
C GLU A 26 -15.90 30.61 -23.24
N ARG A 27 -16.39 31.11 -22.10
CA ARG A 27 -16.59 30.41 -20.81
C ARG A 27 -15.61 29.24 -20.54
N ARG A 28 -14.49 29.52 -19.86
CA ARG A 28 -13.47 28.52 -19.49
C ARG A 28 -14.05 27.28 -18.81
N TYR A 29 -15.08 27.45 -17.97
CA TYR A 29 -15.79 26.36 -17.31
C TYR A 29 -17.31 26.60 -17.32
N ARG A 30 -18.07 25.52 -17.34
CA ARG A 30 -19.54 25.46 -17.25
C ARG A 30 -19.95 24.77 -15.95
N LEU A 31 -21.23 24.84 -15.58
CA LEU A 31 -21.75 24.08 -14.42
C LEU A 31 -21.56 22.57 -14.61
N SER A 32 -21.69 22.08 -15.85
CA SER A 32 -21.42 20.67 -16.20
C SER A 32 -19.96 20.27 -16.05
N SER A 33 -19.02 21.22 -16.04
CA SER A 33 -17.58 20.91 -15.95
C SER A 33 -17.21 20.23 -14.62
N ILE A 34 -17.96 20.49 -13.54
CA ILE A 34 -17.78 19.78 -12.27
C ILE A 34 -18.14 18.30 -12.45
N THR A 35 -19.31 18.02 -13.01
CA THR A 35 -19.78 16.64 -13.23
C THR A 35 -18.91 15.90 -14.24
N GLU A 36 -18.47 16.59 -15.30
CA GLU A 36 -17.54 16.05 -16.30
C GLU A 36 -16.20 15.67 -15.68
N LEU A 37 -15.68 16.46 -14.73
CA LEU A 37 -14.45 16.14 -14.01
C LEU A 37 -14.60 14.85 -13.19
N PHE A 38 -15.71 14.70 -12.47
CA PHE A 38 -15.97 13.49 -11.68
C PHE A 38 -16.15 12.25 -12.55
N THR A 39 -16.97 12.34 -13.61
CA THR A 39 -17.21 11.21 -14.52
C THR A 39 -15.95 10.79 -15.25
N LYS A 40 -15.16 11.74 -15.74
CA LYS A 40 -13.85 11.46 -16.36
C LYS A 40 -12.93 10.70 -15.40
N THR A 41 -12.83 11.18 -14.16
CA THR A 41 -11.96 10.55 -13.15
C THR A 41 -12.43 9.14 -12.78
N GLN A 42 -13.74 8.92 -12.72
CA GLN A 42 -14.32 7.60 -12.48
C GLN A 42 -14.06 6.65 -13.66
N GLN A 43 -14.21 7.13 -14.90
CA GLN A 43 -13.92 6.37 -16.12
C GLN A 43 -12.43 5.96 -16.21
N GLU A 44 -11.52 6.82 -15.74
CA GLU A 44 -10.08 6.53 -15.67
C GLU A 44 -9.71 5.50 -14.58
N GLY A 45 -10.69 4.96 -13.84
CA GLY A 45 -10.49 3.92 -12.82
C GLY A 45 -10.19 4.44 -11.42
N GLY A 46 -10.52 5.72 -11.18
CA GLY A 46 -10.45 6.41 -9.90
C GLY A 46 -9.04 6.79 -9.45
N ILE A 47 -8.96 7.76 -8.54
CA ILE A 47 -7.69 8.28 -8.04
C ILE A 47 -7.01 7.25 -7.12
N ARG A 48 -5.76 6.90 -7.45
CA ARG A 48 -4.95 5.95 -6.68
C ARG A 48 -3.68 6.57 -6.09
N ASN A 49 -3.14 7.58 -6.76
CA ASN A 49 -1.86 8.18 -6.44
C ASN A 49 -1.99 9.64 -6.00
N MET A 50 -1.03 10.11 -5.17
CA MET A 50 -0.95 11.51 -4.76
C MET A 50 -0.85 12.48 -5.94
N THR A 51 -0.07 12.15 -6.97
CA THR A 51 0.11 13.02 -8.13
C THR A 51 -1.20 13.21 -8.91
N GLN A 52 -1.99 12.14 -9.04
CA GLN A 52 -3.32 12.20 -9.66
C GLN A 52 -4.26 13.06 -8.80
N TYR A 53 -4.25 12.84 -7.47
CA TYR A 53 -5.07 13.60 -6.54
C TYR A 53 -4.78 15.11 -6.59
N ARG A 54 -3.51 15.51 -6.60
CA ARG A 54 -3.13 16.93 -6.69
C ARG A 54 -3.61 17.60 -7.98
N LYS A 55 -3.50 16.90 -9.11
CA LYS A 55 -4.01 17.40 -10.39
C LYS A 55 -5.53 17.56 -10.33
N PHE A 56 -6.23 16.54 -9.86
CA PHE A 56 -7.68 16.54 -9.73
C PHE A 56 -8.19 17.68 -8.82
N ILE A 57 -7.60 17.84 -7.62
CA ILE A 57 -7.99 18.92 -6.70
C ILE A 57 -7.67 20.29 -7.30
N GLY A 58 -6.53 20.45 -7.97
CA GLY A 58 -6.19 21.70 -8.65
C GLY A 58 -7.19 22.07 -9.74
N GLU A 59 -7.63 21.11 -10.55
CA GLU A 59 -8.67 21.32 -11.56
C GLU A 59 -10.03 21.64 -10.93
N TYR A 60 -10.43 20.87 -9.91
CA TYR A 60 -11.67 21.10 -9.17
C TYR A 60 -11.72 22.50 -8.53
N GLU A 61 -10.64 22.91 -7.84
CA GLU A 61 -10.55 24.23 -7.21
C GLU A 61 -10.53 25.36 -8.25
N ALA A 62 -9.87 25.16 -9.39
CA ALA A 62 -9.90 26.11 -10.49
C ALA A 62 -11.32 26.30 -11.05
N ILE A 63 -12.07 25.20 -11.22
CA ILE A 63 -13.47 25.23 -11.66
C ILE A 63 -14.35 25.96 -10.64
N ILE A 64 -14.29 25.57 -9.37
CA ILE A 64 -15.11 26.20 -8.31
C ILE A 64 -14.79 27.69 -8.17
N THR A 65 -13.50 28.06 -8.17
CA THR A 65 -13.07 29.45 -8.07
C THR A 65 -13.59 30.28 -9.23
N TYR A 66 -13.53 29.73 -10.46
CA TYR A 66 -14.11 30.37 -11.63
C TYR A 66 -15.62 30.54 -11.49
N LEU A 67 -16.35 29.47 -11.16
CA LEU A 67 -17.80 29.51 -11.06
C LEU A 67 -18.30 30.46 -9.95
N LYS A 68 -17.58 30.53 -8.83
CA LYS A 68 -17.83 31.50 -7.75
C LYS A 68 -17.56 32.94 -8.21
N ARG A 69 -16.45 33.20 -8.91
CA ARG A 69 -16.08 34.54 -9.42
C ARG A 69 -17.15 35.11 -10.36
N TYR A 70 -17.70 34.28 -11.23
CA TYR A 70 -18.75 34.67 -12.19
C TYR A 70 -20.18 34.48 -11.63
N GLN A 71 -20.31 34.21 -10.32
CA GLN A 71 -21.58 34.05 -9.61
C GLN A 71 -22.53 32.99 -10.20
N TYR A 72 -22.00 32.00 -10.92
CA TYR A 72 -22.78 30.85 -11.40
C TYR A 72 -23.20 29.92 -10.26
N ILE A 73 -22.42 29.92 -9.18
CA ILE A 73 -22.69 29.20 -7.94
C ILE A 73 -22.78 30.23 -6.82
N GLN A 74 -23.83 30.13 -6.01
CA GLN A 74 -24.01 30.93 -4.81
C GLN A 74 -23.78 30.05 -3.57
N GLY A 75 -22.94 30.50 -2.65
CA GLY A 75 -22.64 29.80 -1.40
C GLY A 75 -21.63 28.65 -1.53
N ASP A 76 -21.61 27.81 -0.49
CA ASP A 76 -20.74 26.65 -0.39
C ASP A 76 -21.48 25.38 -0.80
N ILE A 77 -21.23 24.92 -2.02
CA ILE A 77 -21.74 23.63 -2.49
C ILE A 77 -20.86 22.51 -1.91
N ASN A 78 -21.52 21.52 -1.31
CA ASN A 78 -20.88 20.32 -0.81
C ASN A 78 -20.79 19.28 -1.93
N HIS A 79 -19.56 19.02 -2.41
CA HIS A 79 -19.24 17.95 -3.35
C HIS A 79 -18.50 16.78 -2.68
N ASN A 80 -18.69 16.59 -1.37
CA ASN A 80 -17.91 15.65 -0.56
C ASN A 80 -18.13 14.20 -1.01
N GLN A 81 -19.37 13.86 -1.37
CA GLN A 81 -19.73 12.52 -1.83
C GLN A 81 -19.13 12.23 -3.19
N GLU A 82 -19.20 13.18 -4.11
CA GLU A 82 -18.70 13.06 -5.48
C GLU A 82 -17.17 12.99 -5.51
N ILE A 83 -16.50 13.80 -4.68
CA ILE A 83 -15.05 13.73 -4.50
C ILE A 83 -14.65 12.36 -3.95
N LEU A 84 -15.34 11.84 -2.93
CA LEU A 84 -15.07 10.49 -2.43
C LEU A 84 -15.32 9.42 -3.50
N ALA A 85 -16.42 9.52 -4.24
CA ALA A 85 -16.78 8.60 -5.30
C ALA A 85 -15.79 8.61 -6.48
N SER A 86 -15.03 9.70 -6.67
CA SER A 86 -13.97 9.79 -7.68
C SER A 86 -12.68 9.05 -7.28
N LEU A 87 -12.52 8.71 -6.00
CA LEU A 87 -11.37 7.93 -5.52
C LEU A 87 -11.53 6.46 -5.90
N SER A 88 -10.43 5.73 -5.96
CA SER A 88 -10.48 4.27 -6.08
C SER A 88 -11.10 3.62 -4.83
N THR A 89 -11.82 2.51 -4.99
CA THR A 89 -12.50 1.78 -3.90
C THR A 89 -11.57 1.45 -2.73
N SER A 90 -10.35 0.98 -3.02
CA SER A 90 -9.33 0.72 -2.00
C SER A 90 -8.92 1.96 -1.19
N VAL A 91 -8.90 3.14 -1.81
CA VAL A 91 -8.63 4.41 -1.13
C VAL A 91 -9.84 4.85 -0.31
N GLN A 92 -11.05 4.74 -0.87
CA GLN A 92 -12.29 5.06 -0.16
C GLN A 92 -12.42 4.26 1.14
N GLU A 93 -12.25 2.94 1.09
CA GLU A 93 -12.36 2.08 2.27
C GLU A 93 -11.35 2.45 3.36
N SER A 94 -10.11 2.75 2.97
CA SER A 94 -9.06 3.16 3.90
C SER A 94 -9.44 4.46 4.61
N ILE A 95 -9.93 5.44 3.83
CA ILE A 95 -10.40 6.71 4.37
C ILE A 95 -11.60 6.53 5.30
N TYR A 96 -12.60 5.73 4.91
CA TYR A 96 -13.76 5.46 5.77
C TYR A 96 -13.35 4.79 7.09
N LYS A 97 -12.39 3.86 7.06
CA LYS A 97 -11.83 3.24 8.27
C LYS A 97 -11.16 4.27 9.18
N GLU A 98 -10.31 5.13 8.63
CA GLU A 98 -9.62 6.17 9.41
C GLU A 98 -10.59 7.23 9.94
N MET A 99 -11.60 7.64 9.16
CA MET A 99 -12.62 8.58 9.61
C MET A 99 -13.50 8.00 10.73
N THR A 100 -13.86 6.72 10.62
CA THR A 100 -14.64 6.01 11.65
C THR A 100 -13.84 5.92 12.93
N LYS A 101 -12.57 5.53 12.84
CA LYS A 101 -11.64 5.42 13.96
C LYS A 101 -11.48 6.76 14.70
N ASN A 102 -11.37 7.85 13.95
CA ASN A 102 -11.18 9.19 14.52
C ASN A 102 -12.49 9.90 14.89
N ARG A 103 -13.65 9.22 14.75
CA ARG A 103 -14.99 9.80 14.96
C ARG A 103 -15.22 11.12 14.19
N ALA A 104 -14.62 11.21 13.00
CA ALA A 104 -14.71 12.40 12.15
C ALA A 104 -16.07 12.51 11.43
N MET A 105 -16.78 11.39 11.26
CA MET A 105 -18.13 11.35 10.71
C MET A 105 -19.16 11.48 11.82
N ILE A 106 -20.19 12.29 11.60
CA ILE A 106 -21.31 12.42 12.54
C ILE A 106 -22.28 11.29 12.26
N GLN A 107 -22.57 10.47 13.27
CA GLN A 107 -23.62 9.46 13.16
C GLN A 107 -24.99 10.16 13.19
N ALA A 108 -25.76 10.00 12.12
CA ALA A 108 -27.13 10.47 12.04
C ALA A 108 -28.03 9.62 12.92
N LEU A 109 -29.18 10.20 13.33
CA LEU A 109 -30.20 9.53 14.14
C LEU A 109 -30.68 8.20 13.52
N TYR A 110 -30.68 8.12 12.19
CA TYR A 110 -31.10 6.95 11.41
C TYR A 110 -29.98 5.93 11.15
N GLY A 111 -28.85 6.02 11.87
CA GLY A 111 -27.74 5.07 11.74
C GLY A 111 -26.83 5.27 10.53
N GLY A 112 -27.12 6.25 9.67
CA GLY A 112 -26.21 6.69 8.59
C GLY A 112 -25.05 7.55 9.11
N TYR A 113 -24.03 7.76 8.28
CA TYR A 113 -22.91 8.65 8.59
C TYR A 113 -22.96 9.89 7.71
N ILE A 114 -22.88 11.06 8.35
CA ILE A 114 -22.73 12.35 7.67
C ILE A 114 -21.23 12.62 7.50
N LEU A 115 -20.84 12.89 6.26
CA LEU A 115 -19.47 13.22 5.91
C LEU A 115 -19.03 14.53 6.54
N PRO A 116 -17.76 14.64 6.96
CA PRO A 116 -17.21 15.88 7.48
C PRO A 116 -17.15 16.97 6.40
N ARG A 117 -16.83 18.20 6.82
CA ARG A 117 -16.58 19.32 5.90
C ARG A 117 -15.49 18.98 4.89
N LEU A 118 -15.55 19.60 3.71
CA LEU A 118 -14.66 19.31 2.59
C LEU A 118 -13.17 19.46 2.96
N ASP A 119 -12.81 20.47 3.74
CA ASP A 119 -11.41 20.71 4.13
C ASP A 119 -10.85 19.57 4.98
N ILE A 120 -11.66 19.07 5.90
CA ILE A 120 -11.31 17.92 6.75
C ILE A 120 -11.18 16.66 5.88
N LEU A 121 -12.11 16.46 4.96
CA LEU A 121 -12.09 15.35 4.01
C LEU A 121 -10.81 15.35 3.15
N LYS A 122 -10.41 16.51 2.62
CA LYS A 122 -9.15 16.65 1.86
C LYS A 122 -7.92 16.24 2.68
N LEU A 123 -7.86 16.65 3.95
CA LEU A 123 -6.77 16.28 4.85
C LEU A 123 -6.65 14.76 5.02
N TYR A 124 -7.77 14.06 5.22
CA TYR A 124 -7.78 12.59 5.33
C TYR A 124 -7.30 11.90 4.04
N ILE A 125 -7.78 12.37 2.88
CA ILE A 125 -7.36 11.82 1.59
C ILE A 125 -5.85 12.00 1.40
N GLU A 126 -5.34 13.19 1.68
CA GLU A 126 -3.91 13.45 1.60
C GLU A 126 -3.09 12.57 2.55
N GLN A 127 -3.54 12.39 3.79
CA GLN A 127 -2.87 11.54 4.77
C GLN A 127 -2.81 10.08 4.32
N ASP A 128 -3.93 9.52 3.84
CA ASP A 128 -3.98 8.14 3.33
C ASP A 128 -3.05 7.94 2.14
N LEU A 129 -3.10 8.86 1.17
CA LEU A 129 -2.25 8.79 -0.01
C LEU A 129 -0.77 8.99 0.34
N LYS A 130 -0.44 9.88 1.29
CA LYS A 130 0.93 10.02 1.82
C LYS A 130 1.37 8.72 2.49
N ALA A 131 0.55 8.10 3.33
CA ALA A 131 0.88 6.83 3.98
C ALA A 131 1.16 5.73 2.96
N LYS A 132 0.33 5.60 1.93
CA LYS A 132 0.53 4.63 0.82
C LYS A 132 1.82 4.88 0.05
N LEU A 133 2.19 6.15 -0.20
CA LEU A 133 3.48 6.48 -0.81
C LEU A 133 4.66 6.04 0.06
N HIS A 134 4.63 6.31 1.37
CA HIS A 134 5.71 5.92 2.28
C HIS A 134 5.85 4.39 2.36
N ILE A 135 4.74 3.66 2.43
CA ILE A 135 4.75 2.19 2.41
C ILE A 135 5.41 1.69 1.12
N LYS A 136 5.01 2.23 -0.04
CA LYS A 136 5.60 1.84 -1.34
C LYS A 136 7.10 2.10 -1.41
N GLN A 137 7.57 3.24 -0.87
CA GLN A 137 9.01 3.54 -0.79
C GLN A 137 9.75 2.57 0.14
N LYS A 138 9.17 2.26 1.30
CA LYS A 138 9.74 1.30 2.24
C LYS A 138 9.85 -0.09 1.62
N GLU A 139 8.83 -0.56 0.90
CA GLU A 139 8.89 -1.83 0.16
C GLU A 139 10.00 -1.82 -0.92
N LEU A 140 10.19 -0.72 -1.64
CA LEU A 140 11.29 -0.58 -2.61
C LEU A 140 12.68 -0.56 -1.96
N SER A 141 12.79 -0.08 -0.73
CA SER A 141 14.04 0.00 0.02
C SER A 141 14.44 -1.31 0.71
N LYS A 142 13.51 -2.26 0.85
CA LYS A 142 13.87 -3.59 1.34
C LYS A 142 14.81 -4.22 0.32
N PRO A 143 15.98 -4.75 0.73
CA PRO A 143 16.81 -5.51 -0.19
C PRO A 143 15.94 -6.63 -0.77
N LYS A 144 15.93 -6.76 -2.11
CA LYS A 144 15.38 -7.96 -2.75
C LYS A 144 15.94 -9.15 -1.96
N PRO A 145 15.09 -10.12 -1.53
CA PRO A 145 15.61 -11.36 -0.95
C PRO A 145 16.72 -11.84 -1.87
N PRO A 146 17.90 -12.24 -1.35
CA PRO A 146 18.91 -12.81 -2.22
C PRO A 146 18.18 -13.90 -3.00
N GLU A 147 18.13 -13.77 -4.33
CA GLU A 147 17.77 -14.88 -5.20
C GLU A 147 18.66 -16.01 -4.70
N ARG A 148 18.04 -16.97 -3.99
CA ARG A 148 18.79 -18.08 -3.42
C ARG A 148 19.57 -18.65 -4.57
N LYS A 149 20.83 -19.00 -4.32
CA LYS A 149 21.71 -19.68 -5.26
C LYS A 149 21.11 -21.06 -5.59
N THR A 150 19.98 -21.11 -6.29
CA THR A 150 19.29 -22.33 -6.70
C THR A 150 20.07 -23.02 -7.82
N ARG A 151 20.84 -22.27 -8.63
CA ARG A 151 21.64 -22.87 -9.70
C ARG A 151 22.63 -23.94 -9.24
N PHE A 152 23.30 -23.74 -8.09
CA PHE A 152 24.32 -24.70 -7.66
C PHE A 152 23.73 -25.94 -6.99
N GLU A 153 22.59 -25.80 -6.30
CA GLU A 153 21.92 -26.94 -5.66
C GLU A 153 21.11 -27.74 -6.68
N ASP A 154 20.46 -27.08 -7.63
CA ASP A 154 19.66 -27.73 -8.68
C ASP A 154 20.57 -28.54 -9.64
N GLU A 155 21.73 -28.01 -10.02
CA GLU A 155 22.73 -28.74 -10.85
C GLU A 155 23.28 -29.99 -10.14
N ILE A 156 23.51 -29.92 -8.82
CA ILE A 156 23.97 -31.08 -8.05
C ILE A 156 22.87 -32.14 -7.95
N TRP A 157 21.63 -31.75 -7.68
CA TRP A 157 20.51 -32.70 -7.59
C TRP A 157 20.19 -33.35 -8.94
N ASP A 158 20.32 -32.64 -10.05
CA ASP A 158 20.13 -33.19 -11.40
C ASP A 158 21.20 -34.23 -11.76
N GLU A 159 22.47 -33.99 -11.42
CA GLU A 159 23.55 -34.95 -11.64
C GLU A 159 23.39 -36.20 -10.75
N VAL A 160 23.03 -36.02 -9.48
CA VAL A 160 22.73 -37.14 -8.57
C VAL A 160 21.53 -37.94 -9.07
N LEU A 161 20.48 -37.28 -9.56
CA LEU A 161 19.30 -37.95 -10.14
C LEU A 161 19.66 -38.75 -11.40
N LYS A 162 20.59 -38.25 -12.22
CA LYS A 162 21.08 -38.94 -13.41
C LYS A 162 21.86 -40.21 -13.04
N GLN A 163 22.76 -40.12 -12.06
CA GLN A 163 23.54 -41.28 -11.58
C GLN A 163 22.64 -42.36 -10.98
N VAL A 164 21.64 -41.99 -10.18
CA VAL A 164 20.69 -42.94 -9.59
C VAL A 164 19.86 -43.64 -10.67
N LYS A 165 19.40 -42.91 -11.71
CA LYS A 165 18.67 -43.52 -12.83
C LYS A 165 19.55 -44.50 -13.61
N GLU A 166 20.81 -44.17 -13.85
CA GLU A 166 21.73 -45.03 -14.58
C GLU A 166 22.03 -46.33 -13.81
N LEU A 167 22.26 -46.23 -12.49
CA LEU A 167 22.43 -47.40 -11.62
C LEU A 167 21.15 -48.25 -11.56
N THR A 168 19.99 -47.62 -11.50
CA THR A 168 18.69 -48.33 -11.51
C THR A 168 18.48 -49.09 -12.82
N GLN A 169 18.93 -48.55 -13.96
CA GLN A 169 18.90 -49.25 -15.25
C GLN A 169 19.89 -50.41 -15.32
N LYS A 170 21.11 -50.25 -14.80
CA LYS A 170 22.11 -51.33 -14.71
C LYS A 170 21.64 -52.49 -13.83
N ILE A 171 20.85 -52.20 -12.80
CA ILE A 171 20.22 -53.24 -11.94
C ILE A 171 19.04 -53.91 -12.65
N LYS A 172 18.22 -53.17 -13.42
CA LYS A 172 17.09 -53.73 -14.18
C LYS A 172 17.52 -54.61 -15.36
N ASN A 173 18.66 -54.29 -15.99
CA ASN A 173 19.22 -55.04 -17.12
C ASN A 173 20.69 -55.39 -16.82
N PRO A 174 20.98 -56.47 -16.07
CA PRO A 174 22.35 -56.90 -15.85
C PRO A 174 22.97 -57.35 -17.18
N PRO A 175 24.18 -56.89 -17.55
CA PRO A 175 24.87 -57.39 -18.73
C PRO A 175 25.18 -58.89 -18.60
N GLN A 176 24.94 -59.65 -19.69
CA GLN A 176 25.30 -61.07 -19.77
C GLN A 176 26.83 -61.27 -19.69
N PRO A 177 27.32 -62.34 -19.04
CA PRO A 177 28.75 -62.53 -18.80
C PRO A 177 29.48 -63.07 -20.04
N GLU A 178 30.56 -62.40 -20.45
CA GLU A 178 31.66 -63.03 -21.19
C GLU A 178 32.69 -63.63 -20.21
N PRO A 179 33.39 -64.72 -20.59
CA PRO A 179 33.76 -65.76 -19.63
C PRO A 179 35.18 -65.63 -19.05
N GLN A 180 35.30 -66.04 -17.78
CA GLN A 180 36.53 -66.33 -16.99
C GLN A 180 37.28 -65.08 -16.49
N ALA A 181 37.71 -64.93 -15.23
CA ALA A 181 38.05 -65.89 -14.18
C ALA A 181 38.13 -65.20 -12.79
N ARG A 182 37.94 -66.00 -11.72
CA ARG A 182 38.37 -65.83 -10.31
C ARG A 182 37.51 -64.96 -9.37
N ASN A 183 37.05 -65.64 -8.32
CA ASN A 183 36.41 -65.13 -7.12
C ASN A 183 37.23 -64.01 -6.46
N ASP A 184 36.55 -63.03 -5.86
CA ASP A 184 36.65 -62.71 -4.43
C ASP A 184 35.57 -61.68 -4.05
N GLY A 185 34.74 -62.01 -3.05
CA GLY A 185 33.89 -61.05 -2.32
C GLY A 185 32.54 -60.68 -2.95
N GLN A 186 31.60 -61.62 -3.03
CA GLN A 186 30.18 -61.25 -3.16
C GLN A 186 29.64 -60.87 -1.78
N GLU A 187 29.50 -59.58 -1.49
CA GLU A 187 28.59 -59.13 -0.42
C GLU A 187 27.21 -59.72 -0.70
N SER A 188 26.62 -60.34 0.33
CA SER A 188 25.33 -61.01 0.14
C SER A 188 24.27 -60.00 -0.26
N VAL A 189 23.34 -60.39 -1.14
CA VAL A 189 22.23 -59.52 -1.57
C VAL A 189 21.44 -58.95 -0.37
N GLU A 190 21.45 -59.68 0.76
CA GLU A 190 20.84 -59.26 2.03
C GLU A 190 21.61 -58.15 2.75
N GLU A 191 22.95 -58.14 2.69
CA GLU A 191 23.77 -57.03 3.21
C GLU A 191 23.54 -55.75 2.43
N VAL A 192 23.45 -55.84 1.10
CA VAL A 192 23.11 -54.69 0.25
C VAL A 192 21.71 -54.17 0.58
N LEU A 193 20.74 -55.06 0.81
CA LEU A 193 19.38 -54.68 1.19
C LEU A 193 19.33 -54.01 2.58
N ASN A 194 20.12 -54.50 3.52
CA ASN A 194 20.23 -53.91 4.86
C ASN A 194 20.90 -52.54 4.79
N HIS A 195 21.95 -52.38 4.00
CA HIS A 195 22.59 -51.09 3.76
C HIS A 195 21.61 -50.07 3.15
N LEU A 196 20.76 -50.48 2.22
CA LEU A 196 19.74 -49.60 1.65
C LEU A 196 18.71 -49.15 2.68
N LYS A 197 18.24 -50.05 3.56
CA LYS A 197 17.35 -49.68 4.67
C LYS A 197 18.02 -48.71 5.64
N THR A 198 19.29 -48.91 5.96
CA THR A 198 20.05 -47.99 6.83
C THR A 198 20.19 -46.59 6.19
N ILE A 199 20.37 -46.52 4.87
CA ILE A 199 20.42 -45.25 4.14
C ILE A 199 19.05 -44.55 4.17
N GLU A 200 17.95 -45.27 3.94
CA GLU A 200 16.60 -44.71 4.02
C GLU A 200 16.27 -44.16 5.41
N GLU A 201 16.67 -44.87 6.47
CA GLU A 201 16.49 -44.43 7.85
C GLU A 201 17.33 -43.19 8.16
N ALA A 202 18.57 -43.13 7.67
CA ALA A 202 19.44 -41.97 7.82
C ALA A 202 18.86 -40.73 7.11
N VAL A 203 18.36 -40.89 5.89
CA VAL A 203 17.70 -39.81 5.13
C VAL A 203 16.42 -39.34 5.83
N ASN A 204 15.60 -40.26 6.33
CA ASN A 204 14.38 -39.91 7.06
C ASN A 204 14.65 -39.27 8.42
N SER A 205 15.77 -39.60 9.07
CA SER A 205 16.25 -38.94 10.28
C SER A 205 16.68 -37.50 10.01
N GLN A 206 17.48 -37.28 8.95
CA GLN A 206 17.89 -35.94 8.51
C GLN A 206 16.68 -35.07 8.14
N ARG A 207 15.69 -35.63 7.45
CA ARG A 207 14.45 -34.93 7.10
C ARG A 207 13.64 -34.51 8.34
N ARG A 208 13.56 -35.37 9.36
CA ARG A 208 12.89 -35.06 10.63
C ARG A 208 13.62 -33.97 11.40
N ASN A 209 14.95 -34.06 11.49
CA ASN A 209 15.76 -33.02 12.15
C ASN A 209 15.60 -31.65 11.46
N TRP A 210 15.56 -31.64 10.13
CA TRP A 210 15.31 -30.42 9.35
C TRP A 210 13.95 -29.79 9.64
N ASN A 211 12.89 -30.59 9.73
CA ASN A 211 11.55 -30.09 10.08
C ASN A 211 11.49 -29.53 11.51
N ASN A 212 12.12 -30.21 12.47
CA ASN A 212 12.17 -29.74 13.87
C ASN A 212 12.93 -28.41 14.00
N ASN A 213 14.06 -28.26 13.30
CA ASN A 213 14.83 -27.01 13.29
C ASN A 213 14.06 -25.87 12.60
N LYS A 214 13.28 -26.18 11.57
CA LYS A 214 12.36 -25.22 10.94
C LYS A 214 11.30 -24.73 11.93
N GLU A 215 10.69 -25.62 12.71
CA GLU A 215 9.70 -25.25 13.73
C GLU A 215 10.30 -24.45 14.89
N GLN A 216 11.51 -24.78 15.35
CA GLN A 216 12.23 -24.01 16.38
C GLN A 216 12.51 -22.56 15.92
N ARG A 217 12.84 -22.37 14.63
CA ARG A 217 13.01 -21.03 14.05
C ARG A 217 11.71 -20.21 13.95
N PHE A 218 10.55 -20.88 13.93
CA PHE A 218 9.25 -20.20 13.98
C PHE A 218 8.82 -19.88 15.41
N THR A 219 9.18 -20.69 16.40
CA THR A 219 8.85 -20.44 17.82
C THR A 219 9.75 -19.41 18.48
N GLU A 220 11.06 -19.37 18.16
CA GLU A 220 11.98 -18.33 18.65
C GLU A 220 11.62 -16.93 18.17
N LYS A 221 11.05 -16.80 16.97
CA LYS A 221 10.57 -15.50 16.45
C LYS A 221 9.27 -15.01 17.11
N ASN A 222 8.57 -15.86 17.86
CA ASN A 222 7.29 -15.57 18.48
C ASN A 222 7.33 -15.51 20.02
N GLN A 223 8.52 -15.54 20.65
CA GLN A 223 8.61 -15.26 22.09
C GLN A 223 8.56 -13.75 22.34
N PRO A 224 7.62 -13.23 23.14
CA PRO A 224 7.64 -11.84 23.56
C PRO A 224 8.80 -11.62 24.54
N ASN A 225 9.68 -10.66 24.25
CA ASN A 225 10.76 -10.19 25.13
C ASN A 225 10.22 -9.94 26.55
N ARG A 226 10.46 -10.90 27.46
CA ARG A 226 10.03 -10.83 28.86
C ARG A 226 11.26 -10.64 29.75
N THR A 227 11.84 -9.46 29.68
CA THR A 227 12.69 -8.91 30.74
C THR A 227 12.33 -7.44 30.94
N ARG A 228 11.34 -7.21 31.81
CA ARG A 228 11.24 -5.96 32.57
C ARG A 228 11.30 -6.32 34.04
N ASN A 229 12.34 -5.82 34.69
CA ASN A 229 12.59 -5.88 36.12
C ASN A 229 11.36 -5.43 36.93
N PRO A 230 11.05 -6.06 38.07
CA PRO A 230 10.03 -5.53 38.96
C PRO A 230 10.54 -4.25 39.64
N LEU A 231 9.86 -3.13 39.36
CA LEU A 231 10.04 -1.87 40.09
C LEU A 231 9.45 -2.01 41.50
N THR A 232 10.22 -1.51 42.46
CA THR A 232 9.90 -1.38 43.88
C THR A 232 8.63 -0.53 44.12
N PRO A 233 7.90 -0.73 45.23
CA PRO A 233 6.72 0.07 45.53
C PRO A 233 7.14 1.46 46.02
N PHE A 234 6.80 2.49 45.25
CA PHE A 234 7.01 3.88 45.63
C PHE A 234 6.00 4.28 46.72
N SER A 235 6.55 4.78 47.82
CA SER A 235 5.84 5.24 49.01
C SER A 235 4.84 6.35 48.68
N SER A 236 3.67 6.22 49.29
CA SER A 236 2.56 7.17 49.31
C SER A 236 2.99 8.51 49.93
N ASN A 237 2.92 9.58 49.15
CA ASN A 237 2.76 10.95 49.66
C ASN A 237 1.95 11.77 48.64
N TYR A 238 0.62 11.65 48.72
CA TYR A 238 -0.30 12.62 48.13
C TYR A 238 -0.92 13.43 49.26
N GLN A 239 -0.52 14.70 49.37
CA GLN A 239 -1.32 15.72 50.06
C GLN A 239 -2.34 16.30 49.07
N PRO A 240 -3.63 16.39 49.42
CA PRO A 240 -4.61 17.07 48.59
C PRO A 240 -4.40 18.59 48.65
N TYR A 241 -4.33 19.20 47.47
CA TYR A 241 -4.28 20.66 47.28
C TYR A 241 -5.63 21.26 47.67
N ILE A 242 -5.67 22.06 48.75
CA ILE A 242 -6.85 22.84 49.13
C ILE A 242 -6.77 24.17 48.38
N PRO A 243 -7.70 24.51 47.46
CA PRO A 243 -7.72 25.82 46.84
C PRO A 243 -8.07 26.89 47.89
N ALA A 244 -7.25 27.94 47.96
CA ALA A 244 -7.43 29.08 48.84
C ALA A 244 -8.81 29.72 48.64
N GLN A 245 -9.50 29.96 49.75
CA GLN A 245 -10.79 30.64 49.78
C GLN A 245 -10.65 32.05 49.18
N MET A 246 -11.51 32.37 48.21
CA MET A 246 -11.68 33.72 47.69
C MET A 246 -12.10 34.66 48.82
N ALA A 247 -11.30 35.70 49.08
CA ALA A 247 -11.68 36.80 49.96
C ALA A 247 -12.92 37.55 49.41
N PRO A 248 -13.84 38.00 50.27
CA PRO A 248 -15.00 38.78 49.84
C PRO A 248 -14.59 40.17 49.32
N ARG A 249 -15.16 40.58 48.18
CA ARG A 249 -15.02 41.93 47.62
C ARG A 249 -15.64 42.97 48.57
N PRO A 250 -15.00 44.15 48.75
CA PRO A 250 -15.64 45.25 49.46
C PRO A 250 -16.80 45.85 48.66
N PRO A 251 -17.85 46.37 49.33
CA PRO A 251 -19.01 46.95 48.65
C PRO A 251 -18.66 48.26 47.94
N LEU A 252 -19.20 48.41 46.73
CA LEU A 252 -19.16 49.64 45.95
C LEU A 252 -19.96 50.72 46.69
N LYS A 253 -19.28 51.82 47.06
CA LYS A 253 -19.94 53.04 47.51
C LYS A 253 -20.58 53.72 46.30
N CYS A 254 -21.91 53.82 46.30
CA CYS A 254 -22.63 54.74 45.43
C CYS A 254 -22.34 56.18 45.88
N ALA A 255 -21.97 57.03 44.94
CA ALA A 255 -21.99 58.49 45.04
C ALA A 255 -22.66 59.02 43.77
#